data_AF-A0AAE1TL07-F1
#
_entry.id   AF-A0AAE1TL07-F1
#
_cell.length_a   1.000
_cell.length_b   1.000
_cell.length_c   1.000
_cell.angle_alpha   90.00
_cell.angle_beta   90.00
_cell.angle_gamma   90.00
#
_symmetry.space_group_name_H-M   'P 1'
#
loop_
_entity.id
_entity.type
_entity.pdbx_description
1 polymer ?
#
loop_
_entity_poly.entity_id
_entity_poly.type
_entity_poly.pdbx_seq_one_letter_code
_entity_poly.pdbx_strand_id
1 'polypeptide(L)'
;MYLEPPLDESLTTPTVTTRGTDNSYTNQKDVGELMEILHGRVERLSDDTLKEDPKRPTWQLWKDDPACSHYYTRFGKGLTPVQLVSVPSSGSTWLRYLLEASTGFFTGSNYNDTLLYKEGFLGEKGGVHEGGTLVQRTHGAAWFLLYIHDLQDRYDYINSSIPTILLLRDPARTIISYWKMFNLEGLNKHVMEIPKRRFEGGDFHDFVDEVTSLWEEQTVDRLLWATKPLHLIHFEHLKRDPMTHLRNLLDFLSVPVNEGRLACLASHMNGAFKRNSTSATFDPFNAEEKKRFANVVRRVDRLLKVLGYPTMPLDNRLW
;
A
#
# COMPACT_ATOMS: atom_id res chain seq x y z
N MET A 1 27.95 0.52 -7.77
CA MET A 1 28.38 -0.25 -8.96
C MET A 1 27.92 -1.69 -8.75
N TYR A 2 26.69 -2.01 -9.15
CA TYR A 2 26.15 -3.37 -9.18
C TYR A 2 25.12 -3.47 -10.32
N LEU A 3 25.65 -3.97 -11.44
CA LEU A 3 25.07 -4.90 -12.44
C LEU A 3 23.58 -4.75 -12.80
N GLU A 4 23.36 -4.17 -13.97
CA GLU A 4 22.13 -4.26 -14.77
C GLU A 4 21.81 -5.72 -15.13
N PRO A 5 20.53 -6.14 -15.11
CA PRO A 5 20.10 -7.35 -15.79
C PRO A 5 19.94 -7.11 -17.30
N PRO A 6 20.19 -8.12 -18.16
CA PRO A 6 20.18 -7.95 -19.61
C PRO A 6 18.76 -7.68 -20.15
N LEU A 7 18.66 -6.69 -21.02
CA LEU A 7 17.49 -6.41 -21.87
C LEU A 7 17.31 -7.57 -22.87
N ASP A 8 16.12 -8.17 -22.88
CA ASP A 8 15.71 -9.15 -23.90
C ASP A 8 15.32 -8.39 -25.18
N GLU A 9 16.19 -8.45 -26.19
CA GLU A 9 15.97 -7.93 -27.55
C GLU A 9 15.05 -8.86 -28.35
N SER A 10 13.76 -8.94 -27.99
CA SER A 10 12.76 -9.61 -28.82
C SER A 10 11.36 -9.01 -28.73
N LEU A 11 11.24 -7.70 -28.95
CA LEU A 11 9.96 -7.06 -29.27
C LEU A 11 10.01 -6.47 -30.67
N THR A 12 9.49 -7.24 -31.63
CA THR A 12 9.19 -6.79 -32.98
C THR A 12 8.10 -5.71 -32.96
N THR A 13 8.35 -4.63 -33.69
CA THR A 13 7.50 -3.45 -33.81
C THR A 13 6.13 -3.77 -34.44
N PRO A 14 5.00 -3.35 -33.83
CA PRO A 14 3.72 -3.34 -34.53
C PRO A 14 3.58 -2.07 -35.37
N THR A 15 3.24 -2.26 -36.65
CA THR A 15 2.90 -1.23 -37.61
C THR A 15 1.62 -0.48 -37.22
N VAL A 16 1.75 0.83 -37.00
CA VAL A 16 0.63 1.76 -36.76
C VAL A 16 -0.21 1.87 -38.03
N THR A 17 -1.44 1.36 -37.99
CA THR A 17 -2.48 1.68 -38.97
C THR A 17 -3.40 2.75 -38.38
N THR A 18 -3.42 3.91 -39.00
CA THR A 18 -4.29 5.04 -38.63
C THR A 18 -5.75 4.70 -38.95
N ARG A 19 -6.61 4.65 -37.93
CA ARG A 19 -8.06 4.69 -38.10
C ARG A 19 -8.66 5.86 -37.33
N GLY A 20 -9.29 6.75 -38.11
CA GLY A 20 -10.56 7.41 -37.80
C GLY A 20 -10.63 8.22 -36.52
N THR A 21 -10.53 9.53 -36.66
CA THR A 21 -11.06 10.50 -35.70
C THR A 21 -12.59 10.36 -35.65
N ASP A 22 -13.10 9.72 -34.61
CA ASP A 22 -14.52 9.81 -34.25
C ASP A 22 -14.65 10.62 -32.96
N ASN A 23 -14.90 11.91 -33.14
CA ASN A 23 -15.30 12.83 -32.08
C ASN A 23 -16.75 12.52 -31.73
N SER A 24 -16.99 11.64 -30.76
CA SER A 24 -18.29 11.53 -30.12
C SER A 24 -18.17 11.68 -28.60
N TYR A 25 -18.85 12.73 -28.12
CA TYR A 25 -19.23 13.07 -26.75
C TYR A 25 -19.05 11.93 -25.73
N THR A 26 -18.10 12.08 -24.80
CA THR A 26 -17.96 11.21 -23.64
C THR A 26 -19.21 11.32 -22.77
N ASN A 27 -19.95 10.21 -22.68
CA ASN A 27 -21.24 10.15 -22.04
C ASN A 27 -21.07 10.18 -20.52
N GLN A 28 -21.92 10.90 -19.83
CA GLN A 28 -22.08 10.82 -18.36
C GLN A 28 -22.32 9.37 -17.86
N LYS A 29 -22.76 8.49 -18.78
CA LYS A 29 -22.90 7.04 -18.59
C LYS A 29 -21.56 6.33 -18.34
N ASP A 30 -20.47 6.81 -18.93
CA ASP A 30 -19.14 6.19 -18.83
C ASP A 30 -18.46 6.50 -17.48
N VAL A 31 -18.71 7.69 -16.93
CA VAL A 31 -18.20 8.08 -15.60
C VAL A 31 -18.96 7.36 -14.49
N GLY A 32 -20.28 7.20 -14.63
CA GLY A 32 -21.09 6.44 -13.67
C GLY A 32 -20.64 4.98 -13.57
N GLU A 33 -20.44 4.32 -14.72
CA GLU A 33 -19.96 2.93 -14.78
C GLU A 33 -18.56 2.79 -14.18
N LEU A 34 -17.64 3.72 -14.47
CA LEU A 34 -16.31 3.72 -13.84
C LEU A 34 -16.42 3.87 -12.31
N MET A 35 -17.28 4.76 -11.82
CA MET A 35 -17.47 4.95 -10.39
C MET A 35 -18.05 3.71 -9.71
N GLU A 36 -18.98 2.99 -10.36
CA GLU A 36 -19.49 1.71 -9.87
C GLU A 36 -18.40 0.64 -9.79
N ILE A 37 -17.52 0.56 -10.80
CA ILE A 37 -16.38 -0.35 -10.80
C ILE A 37 -15.42 -0.02 -9.66
N LEU A 38 -15.04 1.26 -9.52
CA LEU A 38 -14.07 1.70 -8.51
C LEU A 38 -14.56 1.42 -7.08
N HIS A 39 -15.83 1.65 -6.80
CA HIS A 39 -16.43 1.42 -5.47
C HIS A 39 -16.92 -0.02 -5.27
N GLY A 40 -16.64 -0.91 -6.23
CA GLY A 40 -16.99 -2.31 -6.17
C GLY A 40 -16.19 -3.09 -5.12
N ARG A 41 -16.33 -4.42 -5.18
CA ARG A 41 -15.63 -5.37 -4.29
C ARG A 41 -14.89 -6.40 -5.13
N VAL A 42 -13.87 -7.02 -4.54
CA VAL A 42 -13.20 -8.17 -5.12
C VAL A 42 -14.20 -9.33 -5.19
N GLU A 43 -14.13 -10.12 -6.27
CA GLU A 43 -14.96 -11.31 -6.41
C GLU A 43 -14.83 -12.24 -5.21
N ARG A 44 -15.95 -12.83 -4.77
CA ARG A 44 -16.00 -13.67 -3.58
C ARG A 44 -15.08 -14.88 -3.75
N LEU A 45 -14.30 -15.15 -2.71
CA LEU A 45 -13.46 -16.34 -2.64
C LEU A 45 -14.31 -17.61 -2.67
N SER A 46 -13.88 -18.60 -3.45
CA SER A 46 -14.54 -19.91 -3.45
C SER A 46 -14.33 -20.64 -2.11
N ASP A 47 -15.27 -21.52 -1.73
CA ASP A 47 -15.12 -22.33 -0.52
C ASP A 47 -13.87 -23.23 -0.56
N ASP A 48 -13.40 -23.59 -1.76
CA ASP A 48 -12.17 -24.35 -1.96
C ASP A 48 -10.90 -23.51 -1.72
N THR A 49 -10.96 -22.19 -1.92
CA THR A 49 -9.88 -21.24 -1.62
C THR A 49 -9.66 -21.08 -0.12
N LEU A 50 -10.69 -21.37 0.68
CA LEU A 50 -10.62 -21.40 2.14
C LEU A 50 -10.01 -22.69 2.68
N LYS A 51 -9.73 -23.72 1.86
CA LYS A 51 -9.11 -24.97 2.33
C LYS A 51 -7.60 -24.82 2.51
N GLU A 52 -7.07 -25.49 3.53
CA GLU A 52 -5.65 -25.49 3.84
C GLU A 52 -4.88 -26.26 2.77
N ASP A 53 -3.73 -25.73 2.34
CA ASP A 53 -2.72 -26.53 1.64
C ASP A 53 -1.76 -27.12 2.69
N PRO A 54 -1.90 -28.40 3.07
CA PRO A 54 -1.12 -29.01 4.15
C PRO A 54 0.38 -29.11 3.83
N LYS A 55 0.79 -28.84 2.58
CA LYS A 55 2.19 -28.86 2.17
C LYS A 55 2.89 -27.52 2.39
N ARG A 56 2.16 -26.44 2.62
CA ARG A 56 2.72 -25.11 2.82
C ARG A 56 2.85 -24.78 4.31
N PRO A 57 3.89 -24.03 4.73
CA PRO A 57 4.08 -23.70 6.13
C PRO A 57 2.96 -22.79 6.65
N THR A 58 2.68 -22.91 7.94
CA THR A 58 1.77 -22.04 8.69
C THR A 58 2.56 -21.24 9.73
N TRP A 59 1.95 -20.17 10.25
CA TRP A 59 2.54 -19.33 11.28
C TRP A 59 1.56 -19.08 12.43
N GLN A 60 1.98 -19.31 13.66
CA GLN A 60 1.17 -19.06 14.85
C GLN A 60 1.38 -17.63 15.33
N LEU A 61 0.37 -16.77 15.24
CA LEU A 61 0.53 -15.33 15.55
C LEU A 61 0.68 -15.05 17.03
N TRP A 62 -0.25 -15.56 17.84
CA TRP A 62 -0.37 -15.25 19.26
C TRP A 62 0.05 -16.44 20.11
N LYS A 63 1.22 -17.02 19.79
CA LYS A 63 1.74 -18.25 20.40
C LYS A 63 1.78 -18.20 21.94
N ASP A 64 2.00 -17.01 22.51
CA ASP A 64 2.17 -16.79 23.94
C ASP A 64 0.85 -16.43 24.66
N ASP A 65 -0.27 -16.32 23.93
CA ASP A 65 -1.59 -16.02 24.48
C ASP A 65 -2.46 -17.30 24.50
N PRO A 66 -2.81 -17.85 25.68
CA PRO A 66 -3.57 -19.10 25.77
C PRO A 66 -4.94 -19.03 25.07
N ALA A 67 -5.60 -17.87 25.06
CA ALA A 67 -6.91 -17.71 24.43
C ALA A 67 -6.80 -17.59 22.91
N CYS A 68 -5.67 -17.09 22.39
CA CYS A 68 -5.51 -16.73 20.98
C CYS A 68 -4.52 -17.61 20.21
N SER A 69 -3.73 -18.43 20.91
CA SER A 69 -2.69 -19.30 20.35
C SER A 69 -3.19 -20.32 19.31
N HIS A 70 -4.47 -20.67 19.33
CA HIS A 70 -5.05 -21.60 18.37
C HIS A 70 -5.25 -21.00 16.96
N TYR A 71 -5.01 -19.69 16.78
CA TYR A 71 -5.07 -19.05 15.47
C TYR A 71 -3.74 -19.09 14.72
N TYR A 72 -3.81 -19.57 13.49
CA TYR A 72 -2.69 -19.66 12.56
C TYR A 72 -2.95 -18.84 11.29
N THR A 73 -1.89 -18.39 10.66
CA THR A 73 -1.88 -17.84 9.30
C THR A 73 -1.28 -18.85 8.34
N ARG A 74 -1.87 -18.94 7.16
CA ARG A 74 -1.53 -19.91 6.12
C ARG A 74 -1.66 -19.31 4.74
N PHE A 75 -1.17 -20.03 3.73
CA PHE A 75 -1.42 -19.68 2.33
C PHE A 75 -2.84 -20.10 1.93
N GLY A 76 -3.48 -19.30 1.09
CA GLY A 76 -4.70 -19.68 0.39
C GLY A 76 -4.40 -20.46 -0.89
N LYS A 77 -5.47 -20.79 -1.63
CA LYS A 77 -5.38 -21.47 -2.92
C LYS A 77 -6.29 -20.81 -3.96
N GLY A 78 -5.70 -20.21 -4.98
CA GLY A 78 -6.46 -19.51 -6.03
C GLY A 78 -7.13 -18.23 -5.52
N LEU A 79 -6.49 -17.53 -4.59
CA LEU A 79 -6.90 -16.19 -4.18
C LEU A 79 -6.76 -15.23 -5.37
N THR A 80 -7.78 -14.38 -5.56
CA THR A 80 -7.74 -13.30 -6.55
C THR A 80 -6.60 -12.34 -6.19
N PRO A 81 -5.71 -11.99 -7.14
CA PRO A 81 -4.66 -11.00 -6.87
C PRO A 81 -5.27 -9.64 -6.49
N VAL A 82 -4.78 -9.07 -5.39
CA VAL A 82 -5.11 -7.71 -4.95
C VAL A 82 -3.82 -6.99 -4.62
N GLN A 83 -3.65 -5.75 -5.08
CA GLN A 83 -2.47 -4.96 -4.74
C GLN A 83 -2.70 -4.14 -3.47
N LEU A 84 -1.69 -4.09 -2.59
CA LEU A 84 -1.60 -3.09 -1.54
C LEU A 84 -0.58 -2.03 -1.98
N VAL A 85 -1.08 -0.90 -2.49
CA VAL A 85 -0.29 0.21 -3.01
C VAL A 85 -0.14 1.29 -1.95
N SER A 86 1.08 1.76 -1.73
CA SER A 86 1.37 2.88 -0.82
C SER A 86 2.75 3.45 -1.09
N VAL A 87 3.02 4.70 -0.71
CA VAL A 87 4.41 5.22 -0.71
C VAL A 87 5.20 4.50 0.39
N PRO A 88 6.52 4.25 0.23
CA PRO A 88 7.34 3.71 1.31
C PRO A 88 7.12 4.42 2.64
N SER A 89 7.10 3.65 3.73
CA SER A 89 6.81 4.16 5.08
C SER A 89 5.40 4.73 5.33
N SER A 90 4.40 4.41 4.51
CA SER A 90 2.99 4.77 4.77
C SER A 90 2.24 3.82 5.71
N GLY A 91 2.89 2.76 6.21
CA GLY A 91 2.31 1.82 7.17
C GLY A 91 1.85 0.47 6.59
N SER A 92 2.26 0.13 5.36
CA SER A 92 1.89 -1.12 4.68
C SER A 92 2.18 -2.38 5.51
N THR A 93 3.29 -2.44 6.23
CA THR A 93 3.64 -3.60 7.08
C THR A 93 2.65 -3.79 8.23
N TRP A 94 2.19 -2.70 8.84
CA TRP A 94 1.20 -2.79 9.92
C TRP A 94 -0.15 -3.23 9.36
N LEU A 95 -0.59 -2.66 8.24
CA LEU A 95 -1.83 -3.07 7.60
C LEU A 95 -1.81 -4.56 7.19
N ARG A 96 -0.68 -5.04 6.68
CA ARG A 96 -0.50 -6.47 6.39
C ARG A 96 -0.64 -7.33 7.63
N TYR A 97 -0.02 -6.95 8.74
CA TYR A 97 -0.22 -7.62 10.02
C TYR A 97 -1.71 -7.69 10.41
N LEU A 98 -2.45 -6.59 10.29
CA LEU A 98 -3.89 -6.56 10.59
C LEU A 98 -4.69 -7.52 9.69
N LEU A 99 -4.37 -7.57 8.40
CA LEU A 99 -4.99 -8.48 7.43
C LEU A 99 -4.67 -9.95 7.74
N GLU A 100 -3.40 -10.29 7.99
CA GLU A 100 -3.01 -11.67 8.33
C GLU A 100 -3.65 -12.13 9.64
N ALA A 101 -3.68 -11.25 10.65
CA ALA A 101 -4.26 -11.57 11.95
C ALA A 101 -5.77 -11.81 11.87
N SER A 102 -6.49 -10.96 11.13
CA SER A 102 -7.94 -11.03 11.02
C SER A 102 -8.46 -12.12 10.09
N THR A 103 -7.68 -12.49 9.08
CA THR A 103 -8.12 -13.46 8.05
C THR A 103 -7.49 -14.83 8.23
N GLY A 104 -6.27 -14.91 8.75
CA GLY A 104 -5.46 -16.11 8.71
C GLY A 104 -4.87 -16.44 7.33
N PHE A 105 -4.90 -15.51 6.38
CA PHE A 105 -4.20 -15.64 5.11
C PHE A 105 -2.94 -14.79 5.10
N PHE A 106 -1.82 -15.35 4.62
CA PHE A 106 -0.61 -14.58 4.42
C PHE A 106 -0.82 -13.46 3.41
N THR A 107 -0.10 -12.37 3.60
CA THR A 107 0.06 -11.31 2.62
C THR A 107 1.45 -11.39 2.01
N GLY A 108 1.54 -11.12 0.72
CA GLY A 108 2.81 -11.12 0.02
C GLY A 108 3.31 -9.71 -0.30
N SER A 109 4.40 -9.68 -1.02
CA SER A 109 5.20 -8.50 -1.29
C SER A 109 5.97 -8.74 -2.58
N ASN A 110 6.04 -7.75 -3.47
CA ASN A 110 6.94 -7.81 -4.63
C ASN A 110 8.42 -7.65 -4.23
N TYR A 111 8.69 -7.54 -2.93
CA TYR A 111 10.02 -7.41 -2.34
C TYR A 111 10.33 -8.65 -1.51
N ASN A 112 11.61 -9.02 -1.45
CA ASN A 112 12.08 -10.20 -0.71
C ASN A 112 12.70 -9.80 0.65
N ASP A 113 11.90 -9.25 1.57
CA ASP A 113 12.44 -8.86 2.88
C ASP A 113 12.62 -10.08 3.79
N THR A 114 13.86 -10.58 3.86
CA THR A 114 14.21 -11.77 4.67
C THR A 114 13.94 -11.57 6.16
N LEU A 115 13.93 -10.34 6.64
CA LEU A 115 13.65 -10.06 8.04
C LEU A 115 12.16 -10.18 8.32
N LEU A 116 11.30 -9.57 7.50
CA LEU A 116 9.84 -9.76 7.63
C LEU A 116 9.45 -11.23 7.51
N TYR A 117 10.11 -11.97 6.61
CA TYR A 117 9.91 -13.41 6.49
C TYR A 117 10.20 -14.16 7.80
N LYS A 118 11.34 -13.88 8.46
CA LYS A 118 11.74 -14.51 9.73
C LYS A 118 10.76 -14.24 10.87
N GLU A 119 9.99 -13.16 10.75
CA GLU A 119 9.07 -12.69 11.76
C GLU A 119 7.60 -13.07 11.47
N GLY A 120 7.39 -13.94 10.48
CA GLY A 120 6.09 -14.56 10.22
C GLY A 120 5.39 -14.12 8.93
N PHE A 121 5.91 -13.13 8.19
CA PHE A 121 5.38 -12.79 6.87
C PHE A 121 5.85 -13.79 5.82
N LEU A 122 5.42 -15.05 5.92
CA LEU A 122 5.91 -16.12 5.04
C LEU A 122 5.58 -15.87 3.56
N GLY A 123 4.57 -15.04 3.28
CA GLY A 123 4.23 -14.57 1.94
C GLY A 123 5.27 -13.66 1.27
N GLU A 124 6.28 -13.15 2.00
CA GLU A 124 7.37 -12.32 1.44
C GLU A 124 8.17 -13.01 0.33
N LYS A 125 8.27 -14.35 0.39
CA LYS A 125 9.06 -15.14 -0.58
C LYS A 125 8.19 -15.89 -1.59
N GLY A 126 6.88 -15.65 -1.60
CA GLY A 126 5.96 -16.29 -2.54
C GLY A 126 5.87 -15.55 -3.87
N GLY A 127 5.64 -16.26 -4.97
CA GLY A 127 5.42 -15.64 -6.27
C GLY A 127 4.14 -14.78 -6.30
N VAL A 128 4.23 -13.62 -6.95
CA VAL A 128 3.17 -12.59 -7.00
C VAL A 128 1.83 -13.14 -7.55
N HIS A 129 1.91 -14.15 -8.42
CA HIS A 129 0.77 -14.73 -9.16
C HIS A 129 0.42 -16.16 -8.77
N GLU A 130 0.97 -16.68 -7.66
CA GLU A 130 0.70 -18.06 -7.23
C GLU A 130 -0.69 -18.25 -6.61
N GLY A 131 -1.46 -17.16 -6.42
CA GLY A 131 -2.79 -17.20 -5.78
C GLY A 131 -2.75 -17.69 -4.32
N GLY A 132 -1.60 -17.59 -3.66
CA GLY A 132 -1.37 -18.08 -2.31
C GLY A 132 -1.53 -17.03 -1.21
N THR A 133 -1.50 -15.75 -1.55
CA THR A 133 -1.55 -14.63 -0.60
C THR A 133 -2.76 -13.74 -0.86
N LEU A 134 -3.28 -13.12 0.20
CA LEU A 134 -4.50 -12.31 0.15
C LEU A 134 -4.30 -10.99 -0.60
N VAL A 135 -3.16 -10.34 -0.38
CA VAL A 135 -2.77 -9.11 -1.06
C VAL A 135 -1.28 -9.15 -1.38
N GLN A 136 -0.86 -8.39 -2.38
CA GLN A 136 0.54 -8.21 -2.78
C GLN A 136 0.95 -6.75 -2.57
N ARG A 137 1.84 -6.52 -1.61
CA ARG A 137 2.40 -5.18 -1.37
C ARG A 137 3.28 -4.77 -2.53
N THR A 138 3.05 -3.56 -3.01
CA THR A 138 3.90 -2.88 -3.97
C THR A 138 3.96 -1.38 -3.64
N HIS A 139 5.04 -0.73 -4.02
CA HIS A 139 5.11 0.72 -4.08
C HIS A 139 4.78 1.24 -5.48
N GLY A 140 4.15 0.42 -6.32
CA GLY A 140 3.83 0.78 -7.70
C GLY A 140 5.08 1.27 -8.43
N ALA A 141 4.92 2.32 -9.24
CA ALA A 141 6.03 2.94 -9.93
C ALA A 141 7.01 3.66 -8.99
N ALA A 142 6.75 3.83 -7.68
CA ALA A 142 7.52 4.73 -6.81
C ALA A 142 9.04 4.52 -6.76
N TRP A 143 9.50 3.27 -6.90
CA TRP A 143 10.94 2.99 -6.98
C TRP A 143 11.56 3.49 -8.29
N PHE A 144 10.75 3.51 -9.33
CA PHE A 144 11.11 3.96 -10.66
C PHE A 144 10.76 5.43 -10.89
N LEU A 145 9.80 6.03 -10.19
CA LEU A 145 9.42 7.45 -10.34
C LEU A 145 10.53 8.43 -9.93
N LEU A 146 11.55 7.96 -9.22
CA LEU A 146 12.80 8.71 -9.04
C LEU A 146 13.66 8.78 -10.33
N TYR A 147 13.29 8.03 -11.37
CA TYR A 147 14.03 7.84 -12.63
C TYR A 147 13.14 7.88 -13.90
N ILE A 148 11.83 7.69 -13.77
CA ILE A 148 10.82 7.67 -14.83
C ILE A 148 10.00 8.96 -14.71
N HIS A 149 10.13 9.84 -15.69
CA HIS A 149 9.39 11.10 -15.75
C HIS A 149 8.31 11.15 -16.83
N ASP A 150 8.30 10.20 -17.77
CA ASP A 150 7.31 10.19 -18.86
C ASP A 150 5.99 9.55 -18.43
N LEU A 151 4.88 10.15 -18.86
CA LEU A 151 3.54 9.70 -18.50
C LEU A 151 3.22 8.28 -18.98
N GLN A 152 3.70 7.88 -20.16
CA GLN A 152 3.44 6.58 -20.74
C GLN A 152 4.11 5.47 -19.92
N ASP A 153 5.38 5.66 -19.56
CA ASP A 153 6.13 4.71 -18.74
C ASP A 153 5.46 4.51 -17.36
N ARG A 154 4.96 5.59 -16.74
CA ARG A 154 4.21 5.51 -15.48
C ARG A 154 2.92 4.71 -15.64
N TYR A 155 2.21 4.91 -16.75
CA TYR A 155 0.98 4.18 -17.06
C TYR A 155 1.24 2.70 -17.28
N ASP A 156 2.24 2.34 -18.10
CA ASP A 156 2.57 0.95 -18.42
C ASP A 156 3.07 0.16 -17.20
N TYR A 157 3.73 0.84 -16.27
CA TYR A 157 4.14 0.23 -15.00
C TYR A 157 2.96 -0.04 -14.06
N ILE A 158 1.89 0.77 -14.15
CA ILE A 158 0.71 0.62 -13.31
C ILE A 158 -0.16 -0.49 -13.87
N ASN A 159 -0.18 -1.63 -13.17
CA ASN A 159 -1.16 -2.66 -13.46
C ASN A 159 -2.56 -2.21 -12.99
N SER A 160 -3.25 -1.49 -13.87
CA SER A 160 -4.59 -0.94 -13.68
C SER A 160 -5.68 -2.00 -13.52
N SER A 161 -5.42 -3.20 -14.06
CA SER A 161 -6.37 -4.30 -14.18
C SER A 161 -6.43 -5.22 -12.96
N ILE A 162 -5.81 -4.85 -11.84
CA ILE A 162 -5.84 -5.59 -10.58
C ILE A 162 -6.55 -4.75 -9.50
N PRO A 163 -7.53 -5.31 -8.76
CA PRO A 163 -8.14 -4.63 -7.61
C PRO A 163 -7.10 -4.13 -6.61
N THR A 164 -7.37 -3.02 -5.93
CA THR A 164 -6.34 -2.35 -5.13
C THR A 164 -6.83 -1.81 -3.82
N ILE A 165 -6.03 -2.00 -2.79
CA ILE A 165 -6.07 -1.20 -1.58
C ILE A 165 -5.03 -0.09 -1.73
N LEU A 166 -5.48 1.15 -1.76
CA LEU A 166 -4.61 2.33 -1.77
C LEU A 166 -4.49 2.85 -0.33
N LEU A 167 -3.33 2.63 0.29
CA LEU A 167 -3.04 3.15 1.62
C LEU A 167 -2.32 4.49 1.50
N LEU A 168 -3.03 5.55 1.88
CA LEU A 168 -2.58 6.93 1.87
C LEU A 168 -2.25 7.38 3.30
N ARG A 169 -1.15 8.12 3.47
CA ARG A 169 -0.71 8.66 4.75
C ARG A 169 -0.31 10.12 4.54
N ASP A 170 -0.44 10.94 5.58
CA ASP A 170 0.05 12.32 5.59
C ASP A 170 1.48 12.39 4.98
N PRO A 171 1.73 13.22 3.94
CA PRO A 171 3.01 13.24 3.25
C PRO A 171 4.16 13.69 4.16
N ALA A 172 3.96 14.67 5.04
CA ALA A 172 4.99 15.12 5.98
C ALA A 172 5.40 13.99 6.94
N ARG A 173 4.41 13.25 7.46
CA ARG A 173 4.66 12.05 8.30
C ARG A 173 5.34 10.92 7.51
N THR A 174 5.00 10.76 6.25
CA THR A 174 5.58 9.77 5.35
C THR A 174 7.05 10.07 5.08
N ILE A 175 7.38 11.32 4.75
CA ILE A 175 8.74 11.80 4.46
C ILE A 175 9.65 11.61 5.67
N ILE A 176 9.25 12.07 6.87
CA ILE A 176 10.04 11.85 8.10
C ILE A 176 10.31 10.36 8.30
N SER A 177 9.28 9.53 8.10
CA SER A 177 9.38 8.10 8.33
C SER A 177 10.21 7.39 7.27
N TYR A 178 10.19 7.87 6.02
CA TYR A 178 10.97 7.32 4.91
C TYR A 178 12.44 7.73 5.05
N TRP A 179 12.72 8.98 5.38
CA TRP A 179 14.08 9.44 5.66
C TRP A 179 14.76 8.62 6.76
N LYS A 180 14.04 8.33 7.85
CA LYS A 180 14.50 7.40 8.91
C LYS A 180 14.81 6.02 8.37
N MET A 181 13.89 5.45 7.56
CA MET A 181 14.08 4.12 6.98
C MET A 181 15.28 4.07 6.03
N PHE A 182 15.54 5.12 5.27
CA PHE A 182 16.68 5.21 4.33
C PHE A 182 18.02 5.33 5.08
N ASN A 183 18.02 6.00 6.23
CA ASN A 183 19.21 6.25 7.05
C ASN A 183 19.50 5.16 8.10
N LEU A 184 18.73 4.07 8.12
CA LEU A 184 18.85 2.98 9.09
C LEU A 184 18.87 1.63 8.38
N GLU A 185 19.63 0.68 8.92
CA GLU A 185 19.80 -0.65 8.33
C GLU A 185 19.08 -1.74 9.15
N GLY A 186 18.81 -2.90 8.53
CA GLY A 186 18.27 -4.09 9.20
C GLY A 186 16.95 -3.86 9.94
N LEU A 187 16.79 -4.45 11.13
CA LEU A 187 15.62 -4.22 12.01
C LEU A 187 15.48 -2.76 12.43
N ASN A 188 16.59 -2.03 12.53
CA ASN A 188 16.58 -0.65 13.00
C ASN A 188 15.78 0.24 12.06
N LYS A 189 15.79 -0.04 10.75
CA LYS A 189 14.97 0.66 9.74
C LYS A 189 13.48 0.63 10.09
N HIS A 190 13.02 -0.35 10.87
CA HIS A 190 11.64 -0.51 11.27
C HIS A 190 11.32 -0.05 12.68
N VAL A 191 12.31 0.22 13.55
CA VAL A 191 12.05 0.40 14.99
C VAL A 191 12.75 1.62 15.60
N MET A 192 13.88 2.05 15.03
CA MET A 192 14.77 3.04 15.67
C MET A 192 14.55 4.48 15.16
N GLU A 193 14.98 5.43 15.99
CA GLU A 193 15.00 6.88 15.70
C GLU A 193 16.38 7.33 15.19
N ILE A 194 16.44 8.43 14.44
CA ILE A 194 17.71 9.05 13.99
C ILE A 194 17.93 10.41 14.67
N PRO A 195 19.19 10.86 14.83
CA PRO A 195 19.49 12.17 15.44
C PRO A 195 18.89 13.35 14.65
N LYS A 196 18.36 14.37 15.35
CA LYS A 196 17.71 15.55 14.74
C LYS A 196 18.58 16.27 13.69
N ARG A 197 19.89 16.36 13.91
CA ARG A 197 20.86 16.92 12.96
C ARG A 197 20.82 16.29 11.56
N ARG A 198 20.32 15.05 11.43
CA ARG A 198 20.17 14.36 10.13
C ARG A 198 19.02 14.92 9.29
N PHE A 199 18.22 15.83 9.84
CA PHE A 199 17.13 16.52 9.14
C PHE A 199 17.48 17.97 8.79
N GLU A 200 18.69 18.43 9.08
CA GLU A 200 19.11 19.83 8.86
C GLU A 200 19.94 20.02 7.56
N GLY A 201 20.35 18.92 6.92
CA GLY A 201 21.22 18.95 5.74
C GLY A 201 20.45 19.12 4.43
N GLY A 202 21.13 19.64 3.39
CA GLY A 202 20.58 19.80 2.04
C GLY A 202 19.99 18.49 1.48
N ASP A 203 20.67 17.37 1.66
CA ASP A 203 20.19 16.04 1.24
C ASP A 203 18.80 15.69 1.79
N PHE A 204 18.46 16.13 3.01
CA PHE A 204 17.13 15.91 3.56
C PHE A 204 16.08 16.75 2.80
N HIS A 205 16.38 18.02 2.53
CA HIS A 205 15.47 18.93 1.84
C HIS A 205 15.29 18.56 0.36
N ASP A 206 16.34 18.09 -0.31
CA ASP A 206 16.22 17.51 -1.66
C ASP A 206 15.31 16.26 -1.64
N PHE A 207 15.50 15.39 -0.65
CA PHE A 207 14.63 14.23 -0.42
C PHE A 207 13.18 14.62 -0.10
N VAL A 208 12.94 15.74 0.59
CA VAL A 208 11.58 16.27 0.83
C VAL A 208 10.89 16.55 -0.50
N ASP A 209 11.57 17.25 -1.42
CA ASP A 209 11.01 17.63 -2.71
C ASP A 209 10.73 16.39 -3.60
N GLU A 210 11.66 15.44 -3.65
CA GLU A 210 11.51 14.18 -4.38
C GLU A 210 10.31 13.36 -3.87
N VAL A 211 10.26 13.11 -2.56
CA VAL A 211 9.23 12.25 -1.97
C VAL A 211 7.85 12.95 -1.98
N THR A 212 7.81 14.27 -1.95
CA THR A 212 6.54 15.02 -2.11
C THR A 212 5.94 14.80 -3.49
N SER A 213 6.77 14.89 -4.53
CA SER A 213 6.34 14.67 -5.92
C SER A 213 5.91 13.22 -6.11
N LEU A 214 6.72 12.28 -5.61
CA LEU A 214 6.41 10.86 -5.61
C LEU A 214 5.06 10.53 -4.94
N TRP A 215 4.79 11.15 -3.78
CA TRP A 215 3.55 10.94 -3.04
C TRP A 215 2.33 11.39 -3.83
N GLU A 216 2.41 12.54 -4.49
CA GLU A 216 1.35 13.05 -5.34
C GLU A 216 1.14 12.13 -6.54
N GLU A 217 2.20 11.88 -7.29
CA GLU A 217 2.17 11.12 -8.53
C GLU A 217 1.60 9.72 -8.34
N GLN A 218 2.14 8.94 -7.40
CA GLN A 218 1.66 7.58 -7.16
C GLN A 218 0.17 7.57 -6.76
N THR A 219 -0.28 8.57 -5.99
CA THR A 219 -1.67 8.67 -5.54
C THR A 219 -2.58 9.04 -6.71
N VAL A 220 -2.22 10.08 -7.46
CA VAL A 220 -2.98 10.56 -8.63
C VAL A 220 -3.06 9.47 -9.69
N ASP A 221 -1.94 8.85 -10.04
CA ASP A 221 -1.89 7.83 -11.08
C ASP A 221 -2.75 6.62 -10.72
N ARG A 222 -2.71 6.18 -9.45
CA ARG A 222 -3.55 5.06 -9.00
C ARG A 222 -5.04 5.41 -9.01
N LEU A 223 -5.40 6.65 -8.67
CA LEU A 223 -6.79 7.11 -8.68
C LEU A 223 -7.32 7.28 -10.11
N LEU A 224 -6.50 7.79 -11.04
CA LEU A 224 -6.92 8.07 -12.42
C LEU A 224 -6.96 6.84 -13.31
N TRP A 225 -6.04 5.89 -13.10
CA TRP A 225 -5.86 4.78 -14.04
C TRP A 225 -6.40 3.44 -13.52
N ALA A 226 -7.00 3.38 -12.33
CA ALA A 226 -7.64 2.16 -11.87
C ALA A 226 -8.85 1.78 -12.75
N THR A 227 -8.88 0.53 -13.21
CA THR A 227 -10.00 -0.04 -14.01
C THR A 227 -10.70 -1.19 -13.29
N LYS A 228 -10.37 -1.38 -12.01
CA LYS A 228 -10.90 -2.41 -11.10
C LYS A 228 -11.21 -1.78 -9.75
N PRO A 229 -11.95 -2.49 -8.87
CA PRO A 229 -12.26 -2.00 -7.54
C PRO A 229 -11.05 -1.45 -6.78
N LEU A 230 -11.20 -0.26 -6.22
CA LEU A 230 -10.18 0.44 -5.46
C LEU A 230 -10.74 0.81 -4.07
N HIS A 231 -10.07 0.35 -3.02
CA HIS A 231 -10.40 0.70 -1.65
C HIS A 231 -9.35 1.65 -1.08
N LEU A 232 -9.75 2.89 -0.84
CA LEU A 232 -8.88 3.89 -0.22
C LEU A 232 -8.89 3.78 1.31
N ILE A 233 -7.70 3.81 1.91
CA ILE A 233 -7.53 3.89 3.36
C ILE A 233 -6.58 5.01 3.70
N HIS A 234 -7.03 5.90 4.58
CA HIS A 234 -6.16 6.85 5.27
C HIS A 234 -5.53 6.17 6.48
N PHE A 235 -4.19 6.15 6.56
CA PHE A 235 -3.45 5.55 7.67
C PHE A 235 -3.87 6.15 9.02
N GLU A 236 -4.18 7.44 9.06
CA GLU A 236 -4.61 8.16 10.25
C GLU A 236 -5.99 7.67 10.74
N HIS A 237 -6.90 7.34 9.81
CA HIS A 237 -8.19 6.75 10.14
C HIS A 237 -8.04 5.30 10.61
N LEU A 238 -7.23 4.51 9.91
CA LEU A 238 -6.89 3.15 10.32
C LEU A 238 -6.25 3.13 11.71
N LYS A 239 -5.40 4.11 12.04
CA LYS A 239 -4.78 4.24 13.36
C LYS A 239 -5.80 4.58 14.46
N ARG A 240 -6.77 5.44 14.15
CA ARG A 240 -7.77 5.93 15.11
C ARG A 240 -8.85 4.88 15.40
N ASP A 241 -9.34 4.21 14.37
CA ASP A 241 -10.37 3.17 14.48
C ASP A 241 -10.00 1.98 13.59
N PRO A 242 -9.04 1.14 14.02
CA PRO A 242 -8.58 0.01 13.24
C PRO A 242 -9.69 -1.00 12.93
N MET A 243 -10.62 -1.24 13.86
CA MET A 243 -11.59 -2.32 13.75
C MET A 243 -12.68 -2.06 12.72
N THR A 244 -13.15 -0.82 12.62
CA THR A 244 -14.12 -0.43 11.58
C THR A 244 -13.47 -0.50 10.20
N HIS A 245 -12.29 0.08 10.04
CA HIS A 245 -11.58 0.09 8.75
C HIS A 245 -11.17 -1.32 8.32
N LEU A 246 -10.81 -2.17 9.26
CA LEU A 246 -10.51 -3.57 8.97
C LEU A 246 -11.75 -4.34 8.52
N ARG A 247 -12.92 -4.14 9.14
CA ARG A 247 -14.17 -4.76 8.65
C ARG A 247 -14.53 -4.30 7.24
N ASN A 248 -14.37 -3.02 6.93
CA ASN A 248 -14.59 -2.48 5.58
C ASN A 248 -13.62 -3.10 4.56
N LEU A 249 -12.38 -3.33 4.96
CA LEU A 249 -11.39 -4.04 4.15
C LEU A 249 -11.76 -5.49 3.88
N LEU A 250 -12.23 -6.21 4.90
CA LEU A 250 -12.66 -7.59 4.74
C LEU A 250 -13.87 -7.68 3.81
N ASP A 251 -14.80 -6.73 3.91
CA ASP A 251 -15.92 -6.62 2.97
C ASP A 251 -15.45 -6.33 1.53
N PHE A 252 -14.51 -5.39 1.35
CA PHE A 252 -13.89 -5.12 0.05
C PHE A 252 -13.23 -6.36 -0.56
N LEU A 253 -12.49 -7.11 0.25
CA LEU A 253 -11.80 -8.34 -0.16
C LEU A 253 -12.74 -9.55 -0.27
N SER A 254 -14.03 -9.39 0.04
CA SER A 254 -15.01 -10.47 0.13
C SER A 254 -14.57 -11.64 1.02
N VAL A 255 -13.87 -11.33 2.11
CA VAL A 255 -13.42 -12.31 3.12
C VAL A 255 -14.41 -12.30 4.29
N PRO A 256 -14.95 -13.46 4.72
CA PRO A 256 -15.85 -13.50 5.86
C PRO A 256 -15.15 -13.05 7.14
N VAL A 257 -15.86 -12.27 7.95
CA VAL A 257 -15.35 -11.79 9.24
C VAL A 257 -15.28 -12.94 10.24
N ASN A 258 -14.11 -13.13 10.85
CA ASN A 258 -13.94 -14.03 11.99
C ASN A 258 -13.87 -13.21 13.28
N GLU A 259 -14.99 -13.14 14.01
CA GLU A 259 -15.09 -12.34 15.23
C GLU A 259 -14.13 -12.78 16.34
N GLY A 260 -13.81 -14.07 16.44
CA GLY A 260 -12.81 -14.55 17.40
C GLY A 260 -11.39 -14.07 17.09
N ARG A 261 -11.02 -14.03 15.79
CA ARG A 261 -9.75 -13.42 15.37
C ARG A 261 -9.74 -11.92 15.61
N LEU A 262 -10.84 -11.21 15.34
CA LEU A 262 -10.93 -9.77 15.62
C LEU A 262 -10.84 -9.47 17.13
N ALA A 263 -11.46 -10.30 17.97
CA ALA A 263 -11.37 -10.17 19.42
C ALA A 263 -9.93 -10.35 19.91
N CYS A 264 -9.22 -11.37 19.42
CA CYS A 264 -7.80 -11.54 19.70
C CYS A 264 -6.96 -10.37 19.18
N LEU A 265 -7.18 -9.93 17.94
CA LEU A 265 -6.45 -8.80 17.36
C LEU A 265 -6.65 -7.49 18.16
N ALA A 266 -7.81 -7.30 18.80
CA ALA A 266 -8.05 -6.14 19.66
C ALA A 266 -7.00 -6.01 20.77
N SER A 267 -6.60 -7.14 21.36
CA SER A 267 -5.60 -7.22 22.43
C SER A 267 -4.16 -7.20 21.92
N HIS A 268 -3.95 -7.40 20.61
CA HIS A 268 -2.62 -7.57 20.00
C HIS A 268 -2.33 -6.56 18.87
N MET A 269 -3.05 -5.44 18.84
CA MET A 269 -3.10 -4.47 17.73
C MET A 269 -1.74 -3.98 17.19
N ASN A 270 -0.70 -3.94 18.02
CA ASN A 270 0.60 -3.41 17.61
C ASN A 270 1.41 -4.40 16.76
N GLY A 271 1.25 -5.72 16.98
CA GLY A 271 2.14 -6.72 16.43
C GLY A 271 3.62 -6.46 16.74
N ALA A 272 4.53 -7.11 16.01
CA ALA A 272 5.98 -6.97 16.20
C ALA A 272 6.62 -5.78 15.44
N PHE A 273 5.88 -5.11 14.54
CA PHE A 273 6.45 -4.15 13.57
C PHE A 273 5.94 -2.71 13.70
N LYS A 274 5.11 -2.40 14.70
CA LYS A 274 4.64 -1.03 14.89
C LYS A 274 5.69 -0.19 15.60
N ARG A 275 6.20 0.82 14.88
CA ARG A 275 7.09 1.86 15.41
C ARG A 275 6.44 2.56 16.62
N ASN A 276 7.17 2.67 17.72
CA ASN A 276 6.83 3.65 18.76
C ASN A 276 7.02 5.05 18.16
N SER A 277 5.93 5.79 17.93
CA SER A 277 6.02 7.15 17.37
C SER A 277 6.38 8.15 18.46
N THR A 278 7.66 8.24 18.82
CA THR A 278 8.14 9.07 19.94
C THR A 278 8.26 10.56 19.61
N SER A 279 7.84 11.00 18.42
CA SER A 279 7.89 12.42 18.05
C SER A 279 6.74 12.83 17.14
N ALA A 280 5.51 12.76 17.66
CA ALA A 280 4.36 13.38 17.00
C ALA A 280 4.53 14.91 16.81
N THR A 281 5.45 15.54 17.53
CA THR A 281 5.69 16.99 17.53
C THR A 281 6.99 17.42 16.82
N PHE A 282 7.78 16.50 16.27
CA PHE A 282 8.99 16.87 15.54
C PHE A 282 8.64 17.32 14.13
N ASP A 283 9.15 18.48 13.77
CA ASP A 283 8.90 19.16 12.51
C ASP A 283 10.21 19.74 11.97
N PRO A 284 10.83 19.07 10.98
CA PRO A 284 12.06 19.53 10.35
C PRO A 284 11.84 20.43 9.12
N PHE A 285 10.59 20.76 8.79
CA PHE A 285 10.26 21.36 7.49
C PHE A 285 10.26 22.88 7.52
N ASN A 286 10.76 23.47 6.44
CA ASN A 286 10.69 24.91 6.22
C ASN A 286 9.30 25.34 5.67
N ALA A 287 9.06 26.64 5.59
CA ALA A 287 7.75 27.18 5.20
C ALA A 287 7.35 26.85 3.74
N GLU A 288 8.31 26.81 2.82
CA GLU A 288 8.02 26.49 1.41
C GLU A 288 7.69 25.01 1.22
N GLU A 289 8.37 24.12 1.94
CA GLU A 289 8.06 22.68 1.96
C GLU A 289 6.65 22.42 2.49
N LYS A 290 6.27 23.05 3.61
CA LYS A 290 4.91 22.94 4.16
C LYS A 290 3.86 23.45 3.19
N LYS A 291 4.15 24.57 2.52
CA LYS A 291 3.28 25.10 1.46
C LYS A 291 3.18 24.14 0.27
N ARG A 292 4.26 23.45 -0.10
CA ARG A 292 4.27 22.39 -1.12
C ARG A 292 3.39 21.21 -0.69
N PHE A 293 3.53 20.74 0.54
CA PHE A 293 2.65 19.70 1.11
C PHE A 293 1.18 20.13 1.00
N ALA A 294 0.86 21.37 1.43
CA ALA A 294 -0.49 21.95 1.36
C ALA A 294 -1.04 21.97 -0.07
N ASN A 295 -0.18 22.27 -1.05
CA ASN A 295 -0.55 22.26 -2.46
C ASN A 295 -0.83 20.84 -3.00
N VAL A 296 0.06 19.87 -2.74
CA VAL A 296 -0.14 18.49 -3.22
C VAL A 296 -1.37 17.85 -2.59
N VAL A 297 -1.60 18.03 -1.29
CA VAL A 297 -2.80 17.49 -0.63
C VAL A 297 -4.05 18.15 -1.17
N ARG A 298 -4.06 19.47 -1.40
CA ARG A 298 -5.21 20.12 -2.04
C ARG A 298 -5.51 19.56 -3.43
N ARG A 299 -4.50 19.18 -4.21
CA ARG A 299 -4.69 18.58 -5.54
C ARG A 299 -5.27 17.16 -5.42
N VAL A 300 -4.67 16.33 -4.57
CA VAL A 300 -5.17 14.97 -4.29
C VAL A 300 -6.58 15.00 -3.71
N ASP A 301 -6.87 15.86 -2.74
CA ASP A 301 -8.20 15.99 -2.12
C ASP A 301 -9.28 16.39 -3.12
N ARG A 302 -8.95 17.22 -4.12
CA ARG A 302 -9.90 17.53 -5.20
C ARG A 302 -10.25 16.28 -5.99
N LEU A 303 -9.24 15.48 -6.35
CA LEU A 303 -9.44 14.23 -7.08
C LEU A 303 -10.22 13.21 -6.23
N LEU A 304 -9.87 13.05 -4.96
CA LEU A 304 -10.59 12.20 -4.02
C LEU A 304 -12.08 12.56 -3.95
N LYS A 305 -12.41 13.85 -3.82
CA LYS A 305 -13.80 14.33 -3.79
C LYS A 305 -14.54 14.03 -5.10
N VAL A 306 -13.90 14.29 -6.25
CA VAL A 306 -14.48 14.00 -7.56
C VAL A 306 -14.79 12.50 -7.70
N LEU A 307 -13.90 11.66 -7.19
CA LEU A 307 -14.03 10.21 -7.20
C LEU A 307 -14.79 9.64 -5.99
N GLY A 308 -15.50 10.46 -5.21
CA GLY A 308 -16.36 9.97 -4.11
C GLY A 308 -15.61 9.40 -2.88
N TYR A 309 -14.30 9.57 -2.79
CA TYR A 309 -13.50 9.11 -1.66
C TYR A 309 -13.36 10.18 -0.55
N PRO A 310 -13.17 9.77 0.71
CA PRO A 310 -12.89 10.71 1.80
C PRO A 310 -11.56 11.43 1.58
N THR A 311 -11.50 12.71 1.95
CA THR A 311 -10.30 13.54 1.88
C THR A 311 -9.30 13.24 2.99
N MET A 312 -8.07 13.73 2.85
CA MET A 312 -7.01 13.56 3.83
C MET A 312 -7.39 14.11 5.22
N PRO A 313 -7.32 13.30 6.28
CA PRO A 313 -7.54 13.75 7.66
C PRO A 313 -6.26 14.34 8.26
N LEU A 314 -5.87 15.53 7.78
CA LEU A 314 -4.62 16.19 8.16
C LEU A 314 -4.53 16.52 9.66
N ASP A 315 -3.32 16.40 10.21
CA ASP A 315 -2.98 16.87 11.55
C ASP A 315 -2.34 18.26 11.44
N ASN A 316 -3.11 19.32 11.76
CA ASN A 316 -2.69 20.73 11.64
C ASN A 316 -1.37 21.10 12.38
N ARG A 317 -0.76 20.19 13.13
CA ARG A 317 0.51 20.44 13.83
C ARG A 317 1.74 20.43 12.92
N LEU A 318 1.64 19.85 11.72
CA LEU A 318 2.73 19.81 10.73
C LEU A 318 2.46 20.69 9.51
N TRP A 319 1.35 21.43 9.51
CA TRP A 319 0.82 22.19 8.38
C TRP A 319 0.61 23.65 8.78
#